data_AF-A0A9X5B5P1-F1
#
_entry.id   AF-A0A9X5B5P1-F1
#
_cell.length_a   1.000
_cell.length_b   1.000
_cell.length_c   1.000
_cell.angle_alpha   90.00
_cell.angle_beta   90.00
_cell.angle_gamma   90.00
#
_symmetry.space_group_name_H-M   'P 1'
#
loop_
_entity.id
_entity.type
_entity.pdbx_description
1 polymer ?
#
loop_
_entity_poly.entity_id
_entity_poly.type
_entity_poly.pdbx_seq_one_letter_code
_entity_poly.pdbx_strand_id
1 'polypeptide(L)'
;MMTMKKSLLALSVASLPMAASADLQPMNEQDMGNVTGQQGVTIELSTAATIDQVEYSQSTADADTGSVLMNGIRIGGHDEGESLDIDVNVDLITENDDLGRSPYGYPAGPVEDGDAYISVRNLGNQPAPVQAGVDMDSLGIASSDGDSSATLISNFTADFWVTRLDITARVNNQIANGNPDTGSIRIRNVFHADIGADFDVAAVSIPSIRMAGADQLENLKGAEGDLNRATLAINGVTVNAEVGAGPAISTNAGIDGAPDETLRVDINELTTSIWMPTVNVGSGDGTTASIGNVGISNLSIADTQMAIYGRE
;
A
#
# COMPACT_ATOMS: atom_id res chain seq x y z
N MET A 1 8.63 89.42 25.35
CA MET A 1 7.83 88.75 26.40
C MET A 1 6.56 88.22 25.74
N MET A 2 6.05 87.06 26.17
CA MET A 2 4.89 86.26 25.66
C MET A 2 5.24 85.31 24.50
N THR A 3 5.58 84.03 24.73
CA THR A 3 4.78 82.86 25.19
C THR A 3 3.91 82.23 24.10
N MET A 4 4.46 81.20 23.44
CA MET A 4 3.80 79.97 22.96
C MET A 4 4.95 78.93 22.83
N LYS A 5 5.32 78.05 23.78
CA LYS A 5 4.64 77.15 24.71
C LYS A 5 3.73 76.10 24.05
N LYS A 6 4.34 74.95 23.75
CA LYS A 6 3.81 73.57 23.86
C LYS A 6 2.87 73.00 22.77
N SER A 7 2.51 73.72 21.71
CA SER A 7 1.52 73.20 20.73
C SER A 7 2.09 72.41 19.53
N LEU A 8 3.39 72.46 19.22
CA LEU A 8 3.90 71.88 17.96
C LEU A 8 4.46 70.46 18.09
N LEU A 9 4.98 70.08 19.26
CA LEU A 9 5.53 68.73 19.49
C LEU A 9 4.46 67.69 19.87
N ALA A 10 3.26 68.14 20.26
CA ALA A 10 2.12 67.27 20.53
C ALA A 10 1.43 66.78 19.24
N LEU A 11 1.69 67.41 18.09
CA LEU A 11 1.12 67.00 16.80
C LEU A 11 1.91 65.86 16.14
N SER A 12 3.19 65.69 16.48
CA SER A 12 4.06 64.62 15.95
C SER A 12 3.97 63.30 16.71
N VAL A 13 3.28 63.26 17.85
CA VAL A 13 2.95 62.02 18.59
C VAL A 13 1.52 61.54 18.28
N ALA A 14 0.68 62.41 17.68
CA ALA A 14 -0.67 62.07 17.25
C ALA A 14 -0.74 61.42 15.85
N SER A 15 0.38 61.36 15.12
CA SER A 15 0.45 60.76 13.77
C SER A 15 1.18 59.42 13.73
N LEU A 16 1.51 58.82 14.87
CA LEU A 16 1.77 57.39 14.91
C LEU A 16 0.42 56.71 15.12
N PRO A 17 -0.10 55.94 14.15
CA PRO A 17 -1.13 54.98 14.45
C PRO A 17 -0.51 53.91 15.35
N MET A 18 -0.42 54.19 16.65
CA MET A 18 -0.47 53.20 17.73
C MET A 18 -1.91 52.64 17.82
N ALA A 19 -2.44 52.30 16.65
CA ALA A 19 -3.71 51.68 16.36
C ALA A 19 -3.55 50.88 15.05
N ALA A 20 -2.38 50.27 14.84
CA ALA A 20 -2.42 48.85 14.54
C ALA A 20 -2.87 48.13 15.84
N SER A 21 -4.08 48.43 16.30
CA SER A 21 -4.88 47.41 16.93
C SER A 21 -4.98 46.40 15.82
N ALA A 22 -4.23 45.31 15.91
CA ALA A 22 -4.74 44.09 15.32
C ALA A 22 -6.14 43.97 15.95
N ASP A 23 -7.16 44.39 15.22
CA ASP A 23 -8.55 44.13 15.57
C ASP A 23 -8.62 42.62 15.51
N LEU A 24 -8.35 41.97 16.65
CA LEU A 24 -8.59 40.56 16.84
C LEU A 24 -10.10 40.42 16.83
N GLN A 25 -10.69 40.51 15.64
CA GLN A 25 -12.07 40.15 15.43
C GLN A 25 -12.14 38.66 15.76
N PRO A 26 -12.93 38.27 16.78
CA PRO A 26 -13.24 36.87 16.98
C PRO A 26 -13.80 36.38 15.64
N MET A 27 -13.15 35.38 15.05
CA MET A 27 -13.68 34.76 13.84
C MET A 27 -15.11 34.31 14.16
N ASN A 28 -16.08 34.75 13.36
CA ASN A 28 -17.46 34.35 13.57
C ASN A 28 -17.58 32.84 13.26
N GLU A 29 -18.61 32.19 13.80
CA GLU A 29 -18.83 30.74 13.61
C GLU A 29 -18.92 30.35 12.12
N GLN A 30 -19.31 31.28 11.24
CA GLN A 30 -19.40 31.06 9.80
C GLN A 30 -18.02 31.04 9.12
N ASP A 31 -17.08 31.88 9.58
CA ASP A 31 -15.68 31.90 9.16
C ASP A 31 -14.89 30.74 9.78
N MET A 32 -15.26 30.32 11.00
CA MET A 32 -14.75 29.08 11.63
C MET A 32 -15.32 27.81 10.98
N GLY A 33 -16.57 27.85 10.51
CA GLY A 33 -17.18 26.77 9.72
C GLY A 33 -16.46 26.54 8.39
N ASN A 34 -16.01 27.62 7.74
CA ASN A 34 -15.18 27.52 6.53
C ASN A 34 -13.76 27.00 6.78
N VAL A 35 -13.23 27.11 8.01
CA VAL A 35 -11.89 26.59 8.38
C VAL A 35 -11.94 25.14 8.87
N THR A 36 -13.07 24.70 9.42
CA THR A 36 -13.31 23.28 9.81
C THR A 36 -13.72 22.41 8.63
N GLY A 37 -14.21 23.00 7.53
CA GLY A 37 -14.44 22.34 6.24
C GLY A 37 -13.20 22.24 5.34
N GLN A 38 -12.01 22.03 5.90
CA GLN A 38 -10.80 21.81 5.08
C GLN A 38 -10.94 20.52 4.27
N GLN A 39 -11.15 20.71 2.97
CA GLN A 39 -11.38 19.70 1.94
C GLN A 39 -10.18 18.77 1.80
N GLY A 40 -10.21 17.63 2.49
CA GLY A 40 -9.18 16.60 2.48
C GLY A 40 -7.80 17.04 2.98
N VAL A 41 -6.89 16.07 3.10
CA VAL A 41 -5.48 16.28 3.44
C VAL A 41 -4.62 15.61 2.37
N THR A 42 -3.61 16.33 1.88
CA THR A 42 -2.53 15.75 1.08
C THR A 42 -1.29 15.59 1.96
N ILE A 43 -0.72 14.39 1.97
CA ILE A 43 0.50 14.04 2.69
C ILE A 43 1.55 13.68 1.65
N GLU A 44 2.66 14.42 1.62
CA GLU A 44 3.81 14.11 0.77
C GLU A 44 4.80 13.27 1.58
N LEU A 45 5.26 12.16 1.03
CA LEU A 45 6.21 11.26 1.66
C LEU A 45 7.34 10.91 0.68
N SER A 46 8.58 11.03 1.14
CA SER A 46 9.77 10.52 0.47
C SER A 46 10.56 9.73 1.50
N THR A 47 10.66 8.41 1.33
CA THR A 47 11.24 7.55 2.36
C THR A 47 11.89 6.28 1.81
N ALA A 48 12.93 5.79 2.49
CA ALA A 48 13.45 4.45 2.34
C ALA A 48 13.63 3.86 3.73
N ALA A 49 13.17 2.63 3.92
CA ALA A 49 13.23 1.92 5.19
C ALA A 49 14.03 0.63 5.04
N THR A 50 14.82 0.32 6.07
CA THR A 50 15.56 -0.95 6.18
C THR A 50 15.20 -1.59 7.51
N ILE A 51 14.90 -2.89 7.49
CA ILE A 51 14.59 -3.69 8.66
C ILE A 51 15.61 -4.82 8.70
N ASP A 52 16.34 -4.93 9.80
CA ASP A 52 17.38 -5.94 9.98
C ASP A 52 16.79 -7.36 10.01
N GLN A 53 15.76 -7.57 10.83
CA GLN A 53 15.08 -8.85 10.93
C GLN A 53 13.62 -8.67 11.37
N VAL A 54 12.72 -9.44 10.75
CA VAL A 54 11.40 -9.74 11.29
C VAL A 54 11.39 -11.21 11.70
N GLU A 55 11.16 -11.46 12.98
CA GLU A 55 11.05 -12.80 13.55
C GLU A 55 9.62 -13.09 13.96
N TYR A 56 9.09 -14.21 13.49
CA TYR A 56 7.85 -14.78 13.99
C TYR A 56 8.14 -16.02 14.81
N SER A 57 7.72 -16.02 16.08
CA SER A 57 7.76 -17.17 16.97
C SER A 57 6.40 -17.39 17.63
N GLN A 58 6.05 -18.65 17.84
CA GLN A 58 4.86 -19.09 18.58
C GLN A 58 5.21 -19.49 20.02
N SER A 59 6.43 -19.23 20.49
CA SER A 59 6.84 -19.56 21.84
C SER A 59 5.89 -18.94 22.87
N THR A 60 5.52 -19.74 23.86
CA THR A 60 4.71 -19.34 25.01
C THR A 60 5.57 -19.37 26.27
N ALA A 61 5.04 -18.94 27.41
CA ALA A 61 5.76 -19.02 28.68
C ALA A 61 6.17 -20.45 29.08
N ASP A 62 5.47 -21.47 28.57
CA ASP A 62 5.64 -22.88 28.96
C ASP A 62 6.22 -23.77 27.86
N ALA A 63 6.38 -23.26 26.64
CA ALA A 63 6.88 -24.02 25.50
C ALA A 63 7.55 -23.11 24.46
N ASP A 64 8.81 -23.40 24.14
CA ASP A 64 9.52 -22.74 23.05
C ASP A 64 9.24 -23.42 21.71
N THR A 65 8.97 -22.62 20.68
CA THR A 65 8.87 -23.07 19.30
C THR A 65 10.06 -22.54 18.49
N GLY A 66 10.33 -23.16 17.35
CA GLY A 66 11.18 -22.53 16.34
C GLY A 66 10.57 -21.22 15.83
N SER A 67 11.34 -20.50 15.01
CA SER A 67 10.92 -19.23 14.43
C SER A 67 11.04 -19.23 12.91
N VAL A 68 10.24 -18.36 12.28
CA VAL A 68 10.40 -17.95 10.89
C VAL A 68 11.12 -16.61 10.90
N LEU A 69 12.20 -16.52 10.13
CA LEU A 69 13.10 -15.37 10.10
C LEU A 69 13.07 -14.75 8.70
N MET A 70 12.82 -13.44 8.62
CA MET A 70 12.97 -12.64 7.41
C MET A 70 14.07 -11.61 7.68
N ASN A 71 15.18 -11.68 6.95
CA ASN A 71 16.37 -10.87 7.20
C ASN A 71 16.61 -9.87 6.08
N GLY A 72 17.17 -8.70 6.44
CA GLY A 72 17.66 -7.70 5.50
C GLY A 72 16.58 -7.18 4.57
N ILE A 73 15.48 -6.68 5.13
CA ILE A 73 14.36 -6.18 4.33
C ILE A 73 14.59 -4.71 4.00
N ARG A 74 14.50 -4.34 2.72
CA ARG A 74 14.46 -2.95 2.25
C ARG A 74 13.07 -2.66 1.68
N ILE A 75 12.54 -1.47 1.97
CA ILE A 75 11.35 -0.92 1.33
C ILE A 75 11.70 0.49 0.87
N GLY A 76 11.56 0.79 -0.42
CA GLY A 76 11.91 2.10 -0.95
C GLY A 76 11.50 2.26 -2.41
N GLY A 77 12.28 3.06 -3.14
CA GLY A 77 12.17 3.14 -4.59
C GLY A 77 12.60 1.85 -5.28
N HIS A 78 12.43 1.81 -6.59
CA HIS A 78 12.77 0.65 -7.42
C HIS A 78 14.24 0.26 -7.23
N ASP A 79 15.17 1.19 -7.46
CA ASP A 79 16.59 0.89 -7.33
C ASP A 79 17.08 0.99 -5.87
N GLU A 80 18.15 0.25 -5.57
CA GLU A 80 18.79 0.30 -4.26
C GLU A 80 19.24 1.73 -3.93
N GLY A 81 18.88 2.21 -2.74
CA GLY A 81 19.20 3.57 -2.28
C GLY A 81 18.23 4.64 -2.78
N GLU A 82 17.24 4.30 -3.62
CA GLU A 82 16.15 5.22 -3.98
C GLU A 82 15.07 5.26 -2.89
N SER A 83 14.46 6.44 -2.74
CA SER A 83 13.29 6.64 -1.89
C SER A 83 12.00 6.27 -2.63
N LEU A 84 11.02 5.79 -1.87
CA LEU A 84 9.63 5.75 -2.26
C LEU A 84 9.05 7.16 -2.13
N ASP A 85 8.72 7.77 -3.26
CA ASP A 85 8.19 9.12 -3.34
C ASP A 85 6.70 9.10 -3.70
N ILE A 86 5.84 9.49 -2.76
CA ILE A 86 4.38 9.42 -2.90
C ILE A 86 3.64 10.67 -2.37
N ASP A 87 2.51 10.95 -3.00
CA ASP A 87 1.44 11.80 -2.49
C ASP A 87 0.28 10.92 -2.02
N VAL A 88 -0.12 11.04 -0.77
CA VAL A 88 -1.31 10.40 -0.19
C VAL A 88 -2.38 11.45 -0.01
N ASN A 89 -3.47 11.30 -0.75
CA ASN A 89 -4.62 12.20 -0.65
C ASN A 89 -5.72 11.48 0.13
N VAL A 90 -6.18 12.08 1.22
CA VAL A 90 -7.26 11.58 2.06
C VAL A 90 -8.43 12.55 1.98
N ASP A 91 -9.61 12.05 1.66
CA ASP A 91 -10.85 12.83 1.67
C ASP A 91 -12.00 11.99 2.22
N LEU A 92 -13.02 12.65 2.76
CA LEU A 92 -14.21 11.99 3.29
C LEU A 92 -15.35 12.09 2.28
N ILE A 93 -16.14 11.04 2.21
CA ILE A 93 -17.40 11.00 1.48
C ILE A 93 -18.43 11.78 2.28
N THR A 94 -19.10 12.70 1.60
CA THR A 94 -20.12 13.58 2.18
C THR A 94 -21.50 12.94 2.16
N GLU A 95 -22.48 13.57 2.83
CA GLU A 95 -23.89 13.14 2.85
C GLU A 95 -24.56 13.01 1.46
N ASN A 96 -23.94 13.56 0.41
CA ASN A 96 -24.42 13.44 -0.97
C ASN A 96 -23.69 12.33 -1.77
N ASP A 97 -22.97 11.44 -1.08
CA ASP A 97 -22.10 10.38 -1.64
C ASP A 97 -20.99 10.91 -2.58
N ASP A 98 -20.65 12.19 -2.44
CA ASP A 98 -19.63 12.88 -3.21
C ASP A 98 -18.37 13.13 -2.38
N LEU A 99 -17.21 13.16 -3.05
CA LEU A 99 -15.97 13.66 -2.48
C LEU A 99 -16.01 15.17 -2.32
N GLY A 100 -15.51 15.69 -1.21
CA GLY A 100 -15.33 17.13 -1.01
C GLY A 100 -14.43 17.75 -2.10
N ARG A 101 -13.41 17.00 -2.55
CA ARG A 101 -12.52 17.35 -3.65
C ARG A 101 -12.28 16.13 -4.55
N SER A 102 -12.61 16.25 -5.84
CA SER A 102 -12.36 15.20 -6.85
C SER A 102 -11.17 15.46 -7.81
N PRO A 103 -9.94 15.85 -7.39
CA PRO A 103 -8.83 15.94 -8.35
C PRO A 103 -8.27 14.57 -8.72
N TYR A 104 -8.52 13.53 -7.91
CA TYR A 104 -7.71 12.31 -7.88
C TYR A 104 -8.49 11.03 -8.20
N GLY A 105 -9.61 11.16 -8.89
CA GLY A 105 -10.50 10.05 -9.25
C GLY A 105 -11.66 9.90 -8.27
N TYR A 106 -12.43 8.83 -8.45
CA TYR A 106 -13.58 8.49 -7.63
C TYR A 106 -13.39 7.10 -7.03
N PRO A 107 -13.91 6.85 -5.81
CA PRO A 107 -13.92 5.51 -5.24
C PRO A 107 -14.60 4.52 -6.17
N ALA A 108 -14.15 3.27 -6.12
CA ALA A 108 -14.74 2.19 -6.88
C ALA A 108 -15.95 1.60 -6.13
N GLY A 109 -17.10 1.57 -6.80
CA GLY A 109 -18.34 1.01 -6.26
C GLY A 109 -19.14 2.02 -5.43
N PRO A 110 -20.21 1.56 -4.77
CA PRO A 110 -21.00 2.42 -3.88
C PRO A 110 -20.16 2.84 -2.67
N VAL A 111 -20.40 4.06 -2.21
CA VAL A 111 -19.84 4.68 -1.01
C VAL A 111 -20.96 5.30 -0.20
N GLU A 112 -20.72 5.56 1.09
CA GLU A 112 -21.68 6.17 2.00
C GLU A 112 -21.04 7.35 2.76
N ASP A 113 -21.88 8.23 3.29
CA ASP A 113 -21.45 9.32 4.19
C ASP A 113 -20.54 8.81 5.31
N GLY A 114 -19.39 9.47 5.47
CA GLY A 114 -18.37 9.10 6.44
C GLY A 114 -17.35 8.06 5.98
N ASP A 115 -17.51 7.43 4.81
CA ASP A 115 -16.44 6.64 4.19
C ASP A 115 -15.22 7.55 3.93
N ALA A 116 -14.00 7.02 4.08
CA ALA A 116 -12.78 7.73 3.75
C ALA A 116 -12.16 7.18 2.47
N TYR A 117 -11.93 8.05 1.50
CA TYR A 117 -11.23 7.73 0.27
C TYR A 117 -9.77 8.19 0.34
N ILE A 118 -8.86 7.26 0.11
CA ILE A 118 -7.42 7.47 0.17
C ILE A 118 -6.84 7.08 -1.18
N SER A 119 -6.20 8.02 -1.88
CA SER A 119 -5.54 7.77 -3.17
C SER A 119 -4.05 8.05 -3.05
N VAL A 120 -3.25 7.05 -3.42
CA VAL A 120 -1.79 7.13 -3.40
C VAL A 120 -1.27 7.29 -4.83
N ARG A 121 -0.41 8.29 -5.03
CA ARG A 121 0.14 8.67 -6.33
C ARG A 121 1.61 9.02 -6.21
N ASN A 122 2.27 9.19 -7.35
CA ASN A 122 3.65 9.66 -7.40
C ASN A 122 3.72 11.13 -6.94
N LEU A 123 4.77 11.45 -6.17
CA LEU A 123 5.04 12.77 -5.62
C LEU A 123 5.00 13.86 -6.71
N GLY A 124 4.32 14.97 -6.41
CA GLY A 124 4.19 16.10 -7.33
C GLY A 124 3.22 15.82 -8.48
N ASN A 125 2.33 14.84 -8.32
CA ASN A 125 1.27 14.45 -9.27
C ASN A 125 1.79 14.28 -10.71
N GLN A 126 2.98 13.72 -10.87
CA GLN A 126 3.55 13.41 -12.18
C GLN A 126 2.73 12.29 -12.84
N PRO A 127 2.53 12.32 -14.17
CA PRO A 127 1.81 11.27 -14.90
C PRO A 127 2.69 10.02 -15.10
N ALA A 128 3.20 9.48 -13.99
CA ALA A 128 4.05 8.31 -13.93
C ALA A 128 3.60 7.40 -12.77
N PRO A 129 3.78 6.08 -12.89
CA PRO A 129 3.52 5.16 -11.77
C PRO A 129 4.39 5.52 -10.57
N VAL A 130 3.90 5.21 -9.37
CA VAL A 130 4.74 5.09 -8.18
C VAL A 130 5.66 3.90 -8.40
N GLN A 131 6.96 4.11 -8.22
CA GLN A 131 7.95 3.05 -8.28
C GLN A 131 8.27 2.62 -6.85
N ALA A 132 8.02 1.36 -6.53
CA ALA A 132 8.28 0.81 -5.21
C ALA A 132 9.10 -0.47 -5.35
N GLY A 133 10.15 -0.58 -4.54
CA GLY A 133 10.98 -1.78 -4.44
C GLY A 133 10.91 -2.38 -3.05
N VAL A 134 10.87 -3.70 -2.99
CA VAL A 134 10.97 -4.49 -1.76
C VAL A 134 12.01 -5.57 -1.97
N ASP A 135 13.08 -5.53 -1.19
CA ASP A 135 14.12 -6.56 -1.20
C ASP A 135 14.18 -7.25 0.15
N MET A 136 14.62 -8.50 0.15
CA MET A 136 14.87 -9.29 1.36
C MET A 136 16.06 -10.22 1.10
N ASP A 137 17.06 -10.16 1.97
CA ASP A 137 18.26 -10.98 1.88
C ASP A 137 17.93 -12.48 2.01
N SER A 138 17.09 -12.84 2.98
CA SER A 138 16.67 -14.23 3.17
C SER A 138 15.38 -14.42 3.96
N LEU A 139 14.67 -15.49 3.63
CA LEU A 139 13.62 -16.10 4.45
C LEU A 139 14.11 -17.47 4.92
N GLY A 140 14.06 -17.72 6.22
CA GLY A 140 14.51 -18.97 6.82
C GLY A 140 13.66 -19.41 8.00
N ILE A 141 14.01 -20.57 8.52
CA ILE A 141 13.48 -21.11 9.77
C ILE A 141 14.63 -21.46 10.71
N ALA A 142 14.40 -21.31 12.01
CA ALA A 142 15.35 -21.67 13.06
C ALA A 142 14.65 -22.54 14.12
N SER A 143 15.40 -23.46 14.73
CA SER A 143 14.95 -24.20 15.91
C SER A 143 14.87 -23.28 17.12
N SER A 144 14.06 -23.67 18.11
CA SER A 144 13.85 -22.91 19.34
C SER A 144 15.13 -22.65 20.15
N ASP A 145 16.11 -23.54 20.02
CA ASP A 145 17.44 -23.44 20.66
C ASP A 145 18.47 -22.69 19.79
N GLY A 146 18.12 -22.34 18.55
CA GLY A 146 19.01 -21.70 17.59
C GLY A 146 20.10 -22.60 17.00
N ASP A 147 20.13 -23.89 17.36
CA ASP A 147 21.20 -24.83 16.96
C ASP A 147 21.04 -25.33 15.51
N SER A 148 19.84 -25.22 14.94
CA SER A 148 19.55 -25.66 13.58
C SER A 148 18.74 -24.60 12.83
N SER A 149 19.13 -24.30 11.60
CA SER A 149 18.38 -23.41 10.72
C SER A 149 18.42 -23.89 9.28
N ALA A 150 17.48 -23.39 8.49
CA ALA A 150 17.44 -23.60 7.05
C ALA A 150 17.00 -22.31 6.36
N THR A 151 17.74 -21.91 5.33
CA THR A 151 17.29 -20.86 4.40
C THR A 151 16.33 -21.48 3.41
N LEU A 152 15.14 -20.88 3.28
CA LEU A 152 14.10 -21.30 2.35
C LEU A 152 14.19 -20.53 1.04
N ILE A 153 14.41 -19.21 1.15
CA ILE A 153 14.57 -18.28 0.03
C ILE A 153 15.76 -17.38 0.32
N SER A 154 16.60 -17.16 -0.68
CA SER A 154 17.63 -16.13 -0.69
C SER A 154 17.35 -15.12 -1.82
N ASN A 155 17.88 -13.90 -1.66
CA ASN A 155 17.84 -12.84 -2.67
C ASN A 155 16.44 -12.60 -3.26
N PHE A 156 15.46 -12.31 -2.40
CA PHE A 156 14.15 -11.92 -2.88
C PHE A 156 14.17 -10.45 -3.26
N THR A 157 13.70 -10.14 -4.47
CA THR A 157 13.51 -8.77 -4.96
C THR A 157 12.11 -8.65 -5.56
N ALA A 158 11.46 -7.52 -5.35
CA ALA A 158 10.15 -7.26 -5.91
C ALA A 158 10.01 -5.78 -6.24
N ASP A 159 9.84 -5.50 -7.52
CA ASP A 159 9.66 -4.17 -8.06
C ASP A 159 8.24 -3.99 -8.54
N PHE A 160 7.65 -2.85 -8.18
CA PHE A 160 6.28 -2.51 -8.49
C PHE A 160 6.21 -1.14 -9.15
N TRP A 161 5.45 -1.08 -10.24
CA TRP A 161 5.01 0.14 -10.88
C TRP A 161 3.52 0.31 -10.67
N VAL A 162 3.17 0.99 -9.59
CA VAL A 162 1.79 1.17 -9.15
C VAL A 162 1.22 2.40 -9.84
N THR A 163 0.29 2.19 -10.77
CA THR A 163 -0.44 3.30 -11.43
C THR A 163 -1.64 3.76 -10.65
N ARG A 164 -2.16 2.90 -9.78
CA ARG A 164 -3.28 3.22 -8.91
C ARG A 164 -3.18 2.41 -7.64
N LEU A 165 -3.27 3.10 -6.51
CA LEU A 165 -3.56 2.50 -5.23
C LEU A 165 -4.62 3.37 -4.57
N ASP A 166 -5.85 2.89 -4.60
CA ASP A 166 -6.98 3.54 -3.96
C ASP A 166 -7.47 2.64 -2.83
N ILE A 167 -7.64 3.23 -1.66
CA ILE A 167 -8.13 2.58 -0.45
C ILE A 167 -9.42 3.31 -0.05
N THR A 168 -10.50 2.56 0.17
CA THR A 168 -11.74 3.11 0.72
C THR A 168 -11.97 2.46 2.07
N ALA A 169 -11.75 3.22 3.15
CA ALA A 169 -12.12 2.79 4.49
C ALA A 169 -13.60 3.09 4.69
N ARG A 170 -14.38 2.06 4.95
CA ARG A 170 -15.83 2.12 4.95
C ARG A 170 -16.39 2.08 6.36
N VAL A 171 -17.44 2.85 6.61
CA VAL A 171 -18.14 2.85 7.90
C VAL A 171 -18.99 1.60 8.09
N ASN A 172 -19.34 0.94 6.99
CA ASN A 172 -20.10 -0.30 6.97
C ASN A 172 -19.25 -1.48 6.47
N ASN A 173 -19.61 -2.68 6.91
CA ASN A 173 -18.87 -3.88 6.56
C ASN A 173 -19.44 -4.50 5.29
N GLN A 174 -18.58 -4.77 4.32
CA GLN A 174 -18.96 -5.39 3.06
C GLN A 174 -18.55 -6.86 2.94
N ILE A 175 -17.90 -7.41 3.97
CA ILE A 175 -17.58 -8.83 4.02
C ILE A 175 -18.88 -9.63 4.09
N ALA A 176 -18.96 -10.70 3.28
CA ALA A 176 -20.13 -11.56 3.25
C ALA A 176 -20.42 -12.16 4.64
N ASN A 177 -21.66 -11.97 5.12
CA ASN A 177 -22.11 -12.35 6.46
C ASN A 177 -21.34 -11.68 7.62
N GLY A 178 -20.57 -10.62 7.34
CA GLY A 178 -19.96 -9.78 8.36
C GLY A 178 -21.01 -8.95 9.11
N ASN A 179 -20.64 -8.47 10.29
CA ASN A 179 -21.49 -7.54 11.05
C ASN A 179 -21.55 -6.19 10.31
N PRO A 180 -22.72 -5.71 9.85
CA PRO A 180 -22.82 -4.45 9.10
C PRO A 180 -22.45 -3.22 9.93
N ASP A 181 -22.49 -3.32 11.28
CA ASP A 181 -22.16 -2.23 12.20
C ASP A 181 -20.64 -2.07 12.41
N THR A 182 -19.81 -2.90 11.78
CA THR A 182 -18.35 -2.73 11.74
C THR A 182 -17.92 -2.09 10.43
N GLY A 183 -16.72 -1.52 10.37
CA GLY A 183 -16.14 -1.05 9.10
C GLY A 183 -15.47 -2.16 8.29
N SER A 184 -15.19 -1.87 7.02
CA SER A 184 -14.29 -2.66 6.18
C SER A 184 -13.36 -1.77 5.36
N ILE A 185 -12.32 -2.34 4.77
CA ILE A 185 -11.36 -1.64 3.92
C ILE A 185 -11.38 -2.27 2.54
N ARG A 186 -11.74 -1.46 1.55
CA ARG A 186 -11.57 -1.81 0.15
C ARG A 186 -10.21 -1.35 -0.34
N ILE A 187 -9.52 -2.22 -1.06
CA ILE A 187 -8.25 -1.93 -1.70
C ILE A 187 -8.40 -2.20 -3.19
N ARG A 188 -8.17 -1.17 -4.00
CA ARG A 188 -8.04 -1.28 -5.45
C ARG A 188 -6.63 -0.91 -5.85
N ASN A 189 -5.92 -1.87 -6.42
CA ASN A 189 -4.58 -1.67 -6.89
C ASN A 189 -4.46 -2.00 -8.38
N VAL A 190 -3.74 -1.17 -9.12
CA VAL A 190 -3.33 -1.44 -10.49
C VAL A 190 -1.83 -1.25 -10.58
N PHE A 191 -1.13 -2.31 -10.96
CA PHE A 191 0.34 -2.32 -10.97
C PHE A 191 0.93 -3.24 -12.03
N HIS A 192 2.16 -2.97 -12.41
CA HIS A 192 3.04 -3.94 -13.06
C HIS A 192 4.10 -4.37 -12.05
N ALA A 193 4.54 -5.63 -12.09
CA ALA A 193 5.60 -6.11 -11.21
C ALA A 193 6.67 -6.92 -11.94
N ASP A 194 7.88 -6.88 -11.39
CA ASP A 194 8.96 -7.82 -11.65
C ASP A 194 9.44 -8.38 -10.31
N ILE A 195 9.56 -9.69 -10.19
CA ILE A 195 9.89 -10.37 -8.93
C ILE A 195 10.98 -11.40 -9.17
N GLY A 196 12.05 -11.34 -8.39
CA GLY A 196 13.14 -12.32 -8.39
C GLY A 196 13.20 -13.07 -7.06
N ALA A 197 13.53 -14.37 -7.11
CA ALA A 197 13.78 -15.16 -5.90
C ALA A 197 14.64 -16.41 -6.18
N ASP A 198 15.50 -16.75 -5.22
CA ASP A 198 16.24 -18.00 -5.19
C ASP A 198 15.69 -18.93 -4.09
N PHE A 199 15.09 -20.05 -4.47
CA PHE A 199 14.53 -21.05 -3.56
C PHE A 199 15.59 -22.10 -3.19
N ASP A 200 16.31 -21.87 -2.10
CA ASP A 200 17.43 -22.71 -1.66
C ASP A 200 17.04 -24.18 -1.41
N VAL A 201 15.90 -24.40 -0.75
CA VAL A 201 15.41 -25.77 -0.44
C VAL A 201 15.06 -26.59 -1.67
N ALA A 202 14.70 -25.93 -2.77
CA ALA A 202 14.34 -26.59 -4.02
C ALA A 202 15.49 -26.57 -5.05
N ALA A 203 16.58 -25.85 -4.76
CA ALA A 203 17.64 -25.52 -5.73
C ALA A 203 17.07 -24.93 -7.03
N VAL A 204 16.07 -24.04 -6.90
CA VAL A 204 15.43 -23.36 -8.03
C VAL A 204 15.68 -21.87 -7.92
N SER A 205 16.08 -21.23 -9.01
CA SER A 205 16.18 -19.78 -9.09
C SER A 205 15.25 -19.26 -10.18
N ILE A 206 14.49 -18.23 -9.86
CA ILE A 206 13.61 -17.52 -10.79
C ILE A 206 14.03 -16.05 -10.77
N PRO A 207 14.95 -15.64 -11.66
CA PRO A 207 15.53 -14.29 -11.60
C PRO A 207 14.54 -13.16 -11.92
N SER A 208 13.46 -13.47 -12.65
CA SER A 208 12.45 -12.49 -13.03
C SER A 208 11.11 -13.18 -13.30
N ILE A 209 10.08 -12.70 -12.63
CA ILE A 209 8.67 -13.01 -12.82
C ILE A 209 7.99 -11.71 -13.17
N ARG A 210 7.71 -11.50 -14.44
CA ARG A 210 7.08 -10.27 -14.94
C ARG A 210 5.57 -10.43 -14.97
N MET A 211 4.85 -9.46 -14.43
CA MET A 211 3.39 -9.51 -14.29
C MET A 211 2.74 -8.22 -14.80
N ALA A 212 1.76 -8.33 -15.69
CA ALA A 212 0.95 -7.20 -16.14
C ALA A 212 -0.51 -7.64 -16.36
N GLY A 213 -1.38 -6.76 -16.82
CA GLY A 213 -2.79 -7.06 -17.01
C GLY A 213 -3.06 -8.21 -17.99
N ALA A 214 -4.34 -8.56 -18.14
CA ALA A 214 -4.75 -9.50 -19.18
C ALA A 214 -4.25 -9.07 -20.57
N ASP A 215 -4.01 -10.07 -21.41
CA ASP A 215 -3.57 -9.95 -22.79
C ASP A 215 -2.20 -9.27 -22.98
N GLN A 216 -1.45 -9.07 -21.90
CA GLN A 216 -0.11 -8.46 -21.95
C GLN A 216 1.03 -9.48 -22.12
N LEU A 217 0.75 -10.79 -22.24
CA LEU A 217 1.81 -11.82 -22.28
C LEU A 217 2.84 -11.56 -23.40
N GLU A 218 2.41 -11.17 -24.59
CA GLU A 218 3.34 -10.89 -25.69
C GLU A 218 4.20 -9.65 -25.43
N ASN A 219 3.67 -8.65 -24.74
CA ASN A 219 4.45 -7.49 -24.31
C ASN A 219 5.49 -7.89 -23.25
N LEU A 220 5.11 -8.76 -22.30
CA LEU A 220 5.99 -9.23 -21.23
C LEU A 220 7.18 -10.07 -21.73
N LYS A 221 7.01 -10.77 -22.86
CA LYS A 221 8.07 -11.53 -23.56
C LYS A 221 9.14 -10.66 -24.20
N GLY A 222 8.90 -9.35 -24.34
CA GLY A 222 9.89 -8.40 -24.84
C GLY A 222 11.17 -8.39 -24.00
N ALA A 223 12.26 -7.85 -24.56
CA ALA A 223 13.44 -7.55 -23.75
C ALA A 223 13.06 -6.53 -22.67
N GLU A 224 13.69 -6.59 -21.49
CA GLU A 224 13.41 -5.68 -20.34
C GLU A 224 13.42 -4.20 -20.75
N GLY A 225 14.37 -3.78 -21.58
CA GLY A 225 14.48 -2.41 -22.08
C GLY A 225 13.44 -2.02 -23.16
N ASP A 226 12.79 -3.01 -23.78
CA ASP A 226 11.76 -2.83 -24.81
C ASP A 226 10.33 -2.89 -24.22
N LEU A 227 10.20 -3.21 -22.92
CA LEU A 227 8.92 -3.17 -22.24
C LEU A 227 8.40 -1.74 -22.31
N ASN A 228 7.28 -1.55 -23.02
CA ASN A 228 6.60 -0.27 -23.04
C ASN A 228 5.94 -0.05 -21.67
N ARG A 229 6.75 0.40 -20.70
CA ARG A 229 6.36 0.60 -19.31
C ARG A 229 5.15 1.53 -19.19
N ALA A 230 4.97 2.48 -20.11
CA ALA A 230 3.76 3.30 -20.18
C ALA A 230 2.51 2.48 -20.57
N THR A 231 2.63 1.51 -21.47
CA THR A 231 1.51 0.60 -21.83
C THR A 231 1.23 -0.41 -20.73
N LEU A 232 2.26 -0.95 -20.08
CA LEU A 232 2.12 -1.88 -18.95
C LEU A 232 1.58 -1.19 -17.69
N ALA A 233 1.91 0.08 -17.49
CA ALA A 233 1.36 0.92 -16.44
C ALA A 233 -0.16 1.12 -16.62
N ILE A 234 -0.61 1.37 -17.86
CA ILE A 234 -2.05 1.55 -18.16
C ILE A 234 -2.81 0.22 -18.06
N ASN A 235 -2.24 -0.87 -18.56
CA ASN A 235 -2.82 -2.21 -18.53
C ASN A 235 -2.12 -3.09 -17.50
N GLY A 236 -2.06 -2.63 -16.25
CA GLY A 236 -1.46 -3.37 -15.14
C GLY A 236 -2.35 -4.52 -14.65
N VAL A 237 -1.77 -5.35 -13.79
CA VAL A 237 -2.51 -6.28 -12.93
C VAL A 237 -3.51 -5.48 -12.12
N THR A 238 -4.80 -5.83 -12.23
CA THR A 238 -5.84 -5.21 -11.41
C THR A 238 -6.18 -6.16 -10.26
N VAL A 239 -6.15 -5.64 -9.03
CA VAL A 239 -6.57 -6.35 -7.83
C VAL A 239 -7.63 -5.54 -7.13
N ASN A 240 -8.78 -6.17 -6.87
CA ASN A 240 -9.83 -5.62 -6.03
C ASN A 240 -10.02 -6.54 -4.82
N ALA A 241 -9.72 -6.03 -3.64
CA ALA A 241 -9.83 -6.76 -2.39
C ALA A 241 -10.69 -6.01 -1.38
N GLU A 242 -11.35 -6.75 -0.50
CA GLU A 242 -12.09 -6.25 0.65
C GLU A 242 -11.56 -6.95 1.90
N VAL A 243 -11.27 -6.16 2.94
CA VAL A 243 -10.71 -6.63 4.20
C VAL A 243 -11.62 -6.18 5.34
N GLY A 244 -11.99 -7.08 6.23
CA GLY A 244 -12.86 -6.74 7.36
C GLY A 244 -13.04 -7.89 8.33
N ALA A 245 -13.84 -7.68 9.36
CA ALA A 245 -14.24 -8.76 10.26
C ALA A 245 -15.39 -9.59 9.64
N GLY A 246 -15.38 -10.90 9.85
CA GLY A 246 -16.50 -11.74 9.44
C GLY A 246 -16.34 -13.19 9.88
N PRO A 247 -17.39 -14.01 9.70
CA PRO A 247 -17.35 -15.41 10.13
C PRO A 247 -16.30 -16.19 9.36
N ALA A 248 -15.79 -17.25 9.99
CA ALA A 248 -14.88 -18.17 9.30
C ALA A 248 -15.56 -18.76 8.05
N ILE A 249 -14.76 -19.08 7.03
CA ILE A 249 -15.26 -19.72 5.80
C ILE A 249 -15.93 -21.08 6.14
N SER A 250 -15.38 -21.79 7.13
CA SER A 250 -15.93 -23.04 7.66
C SER A 250 -17.31 -22.85 8.32
N THR A 251 -17.54 -21.74 9.03
CA THR A 251 -18.85 -21.38 9.60
C THR A 251 -19.88 -21.20 8.48
N ASN A 252 -19.51 -20.46 7.42
CA ASN A 252 -20.37 -20.30 6.24
C ASN A 252 -20.64 -21.63 5.51
N ALA A 253 -19.71 -22.58 5.57
CA ALA A 253 -19.86 -23.93 5.03
C ALA A 253 -20.64 -24.89 5.95
N GLY A 254 -21.08 -24.43 7.13
CA GLY A 254 -21.80 -25.26 8.12
C GLY A 254 -20.93 -26.28 8.84
N ILE A 255 -19.63 -26.03 8.97
CA ILE A 255 -18.70 -26.87 9.73
C ILE A 255 -18.72 -26.43 11.20
N ASP A 256 -19.05 -27.35 12.09
CA ASP A 256 -19.10 -27.12 13.53
C ASP A 256 -17.72 -26.80 14.13
N GLY A 257 -17.70 -25.93 15.14
CA GLY A 257 -16.48 -25.58 15.90
C GLY A 257 -15.59 -24.52 15.24
N ALA A 258 -16.08 -23.87 14.19
CA ALA A 258 -15.42 -22.76 13.54
C ALA A 258 -15.62 -21.44 14.33
N PRO A 259 -14.64 -20.51 14.33
CA PRO A 259 -14.81 -19.21 14.98
C PRO A 259 -15.93 -18.37 14.33
N ASP A 260 -16.68 -17.66 15.16
CA ASP A 260 -17.74 -16.75 14.72
C ASP A 260 -17.22 -15.45 14.11
N GLU A 261 -15.98 -15.07 14.44
CA GLU A 261 -15.33 -13.86 13.94
C GLU A 261 -13.87 -14.14 13.59
N THR A 262 -13.46 -13.68 12.41
CA THR A 262 -12.13 -13.87 11.82
C THR A 262 -11.76 -12.60 11.05
N LEU A 263 -10.46 -12.39 10.82
CA LEU A 263 -10.02 -11.42 9.82
C LEU A 263 -10.27 -12.02 8.44
N ARG A 264 -11.11 -11.36 7.67
CA ARG A 264 -11.48 -11.75 6.31
C ARG A 264 -10.73 -10.90 5.30
N VAL A 265 -10.16 -11.56 4.30
CA VAL A 265 -9.58 -10.95 3.11
C VAL A 265 -10.21 -11.64 1.91
N ASP A 266 -11.10 -10.92 1.23
CA ASP A 266 -11.80 -11.41 0.05
C ASP A 266 -11.21 -10.69 -1.18
N ILE A 267 -10.75 -11.45 -2.17
CA ILE A 267 -10.26 -10.95 -3.46
C ILE A 267 -11.35 -11.22 -4.48
N ASN A 268 -12.01 -10.16 -4.92
CA ASN A 268 -13.12 -10.23 -5.87
C ASN A 268 -12.59 -10.61 -7.26
N GLU A 269 -11.51 -9.96 -7.67
CA GLU A 269 -10.89 -10.19 -8.97
C GLU A 269 -9.40 -9.87 -8.93
N LEU A 270 -8.61 -10.79 -9.47
CA LEU A 270 -7.25 -10.59 -9.94
C LEU A 270 -7.15 -11.17 -11.35
N THR A 271 -6.80 -10.31 -12.30
CA THR A 271 -6.63 -10.70 -13.71
C THR A 271 -5.25 -10.27 -14.20
N THR A 272 -4.44 -11.22 -14.67
CA THR A 272 -3.02 -11.00 -14.99
C THR A 272 -2.49 -11.93 -16.10
N SER A 273 -1.43 -11.50 -16.77
CA SER A 273 -0.53 -12.39 -17.51
C SER A 273 0.83 -12.39 -16.84
N ILE A 274 1.49 -13.56 -16.82
CA ILE A 274 2.77 -13.76 -16.16
C ILE A 274 3.78 -14.31 -17.17
N TRP A 275 4.99 -13.77 -17.17
CA TRP A 275 6.11 -14.27 -17.94
C TRP A 275 7.32 -14.49 -17.05
N MET A 276 7.87 -15.70 -17.11
CA MET A 276 9.13 -16.08 -16.49
C MET A 276 10.14 -16.34 -17.62
N PRO A 277 11.04 -15.39 -17.91
CA PRO A 277 11.99 -15.52 -19.02
C PRO A 277 12.95 -16.69 -18.86
N THR A 278 13.29 -17.01 -17.61
CA THR A 278 14.26 -18.05 -17.27
C THR A 278 13.83 -18.71 -15.97
N VAL A 279 13.77 -20.03 -15.97
CA VAL A 279 13.70 -20.84 -14.75
C VAL A 279 14.99 -21.65 -14.66
N ASN A 280 15.73 -21.49 -13.58
CA ASN A 280 16.98 -22.21 -13.33
C ASN A 280 16.70 -23.31 -12.31
N VAL A 281 17.16 -24.53 -12.58
CA VAL A 281 17.03 -25.66 -11.66
C VAL A 281 18.35 -26.39 -11.55
N GLY A 282 18.88 -26.45 -10.33
CA GLY A 282 20.15 -27.10 -10.04
C GLY A 282 21.34 -26.31 -10.60
N SER A 283 22.27 -25.96 -9.73
CA SER A 283 23.57 -25.39 -10.13
C SER A 283 24.52 -25.33 -8.95
N GLY A 284 24.64 -26.44 -8.21
CA GLY A 284 25.55 -26.55 -7.05
C GLY A 284 27.05 -26.36 -7.38
N ASP A 285 27.39 -26.07 -8.63
CA ASP A 285 28.73 -25.76 -9.13
C ASP A 285 28.87 -24.32 -9.68
N GLY A 286 27.84 -23.48 -9.52
CA GLY A 286 27.84 -22.10 -10.02
C GLY A 286 27.54 -21.96 -11.52
N THR A 287 27.14 -23.04 -12.22
CA THR A 287 26.65 -22.98 -13.60
C THR A 287 25.12 -23.06 -13.63
N THR A 288 24.45 -21.93 -13.91
CA THR A 288 22.97 -21.90 -13.95
C THR A 288 22.46 -22.64 -15.18
N ALA A 289 21.88 -23.83 -14.97
CA ALA A 289 21.18 -24.56 -16.03
C ALA A 289 19.73 -24.06 -16.10
N SER A 290 19.44 -23.22 -17.09
CA SER A 290 18.05 -22.87 -17.39
C SER A 290 17.32 -24.09 -17.95
N ILE A 291 16.13 -24.37 -17.43
CA ILE A 291 15.20 -25.37 -17.96
C ILE A 291 14.20 -24.77 -18.96
N GLY A 292 14.37 -23.49 -19.32
CA GLY A 292 13.52 -22.76 -20.25
C GLY A 292 12.73 -21.62 -19.59
N ASN A 293 11.59 -21.32 -20.19
CA ASN A 293 10.71 -20.21 -19.83
C ASN A 293 9.27 -20.70 -19.60
N VAL A 294 8.50 -19.91 -18.87
CA VAL A 294 7.09 -20.21 -18.57
C VAL A 294 6.26 -18.96 -18.82
N GLY A 295 5.21 -19.09 -19.62
CA GLY A 295 4.24 -18.02 -19.87
C GLY A 295 2.84 -18.46 -19.47
N ILE A 296 2.16 -17.62 -18.70
CA ILE A 296 0.77 -17.79 -18.29
C ILE A 296 0.00 -16.61 -18.86
N SER A 297 -0.95 -16.90 -19.76
CA SER A 297 -1.82 -15.88 -20.35
C SER A 297 -3.15 -15.86 -19.62
N ASN A 298 -3.65 -14.67 -19.29
CA ASN A 298 -5.02 -14.45 -18.81
C ASN A 298 -5.38 -15.31 -17.59
N LEU A 299 -4.45 -15.39 -16.63
CA LEU A 299 -4.75 -15.91 -15.30
C LEU A 299 -5.83 -15.02 -14.67
N SER A 300 -6.99 -15.62 -14.39
CA SER A 300 -8.08 -14.97 -13.66
C SER A 300 -8.30 -15.74 -12.36
N ILE A 301 -8.23 -15.02 -11.25
CA ILE A 301 -8.53 -15.49 -9.91
C ILE A 301 -9.69 -14.61 -9.44
N ALA A 302 -10.83 -15.22 -9.14
CA ALA A 302 -12.03 -14.51 -8.70
C ALA A 302 -12.62 -15.20 -7.48
N ASP A 303 -13.44 -14.46 -6.72
CA ASP A 303 -14.18 -14.94 -5.56
C ASP A 303 -13.30 -15.71 -4.54
N THR A 304 -12.05 -15.28 -4.38
CA THR A 304 -11.12 -15.92 -3.46
C THR A 304 -11.32 -15.35 -2.07
N GLN A 305 -11.58 -16.22 -1.10
CA GLN A 305 -11.83 -15.82 0.28
C GLN A 305 -10.75 -16.41 1.19
N MET A 306 -10.26 -15.60 2.11
CA MET A 306 -9.35 -16.00 3.18
C MET A 306 -9.94 -15.61 4.53
N ALA A 307 -9.88 -16.53 5.49
CA ALA A 307 -10.23 -16.28 6.89
C ALA A 307 -9.01 -16.61 7.77
N ILE A 308 -8.58 -15.62 8.54
CA ILE A 308 -7.41 -15.68 9.42
C ILE A 308 -7.90 -15.58 10.86
N TYR A 309 -7.52 -16.54 11.68
CA TYR A 309 -7.87 -16.60 13.10
C TYR A 309 -6.78 -17.29 13.89
N GLY A 310 -6.61 -16.86 15.14
CA GLY A 310 -5.73 -17.53 16.09
C GLY A 310 -6.29 -18.89 16.49
N ARG A 311 -5.42 -19.79 16.93
CA ARG A 311 -5.82 -21.04 17.60
C ARG A 311 -5.59 -20.85 19.09
N GLU A 312 -6.55 -21.28 19.91
CA GLU A 312 -6.36 -21.48 21.36
C GLU A 312 -5.35 -22.59 21.64
#